data_AF-A0A6I9NQ70-F1
#
_entry.id   AF-A0A6I9NQ70-F1
#
_cell.length_a   1.000
_cell.length_b   1.000
_cell.length_c   1.000
_cell.angle_alpha   90.00
_cell.angle_beta   90.00
_cell.angle_gamma   90.00
#
_symmetry.space_group_name_H-M   'P 1'
#
loop_
_entity.id
_entity.type
_entity.pdbx_description
1 polymer ?
#
loop_
_entity_poly.entity_id
_entity_poly.type
_entity_poly.pdbx_seq_one_letter_code
_entity_poly.pdbx_strand_id
1 'polypeptide(L)'
;MEAAAAQHLEDEERFNKIQLADQNNFEDHLDSLKMLVAGFACHDDINHAHEVANEVRRTTKQLKECQTMAQTYNTRERLFGIPVTNYDRLQKLVKDFQPFTDLWTTTSDWMRWHESWLNDPLSSIDSEQLERNVTDVHKTMNKCVKHFKDIPGCQMVASAICMKIVDFQPYIPLIQGLRNPGMKNRHWEILSDRIQMKVKPKANLTLSRCLELGLQNHIEDIAHVGEVAGKEYTIEQALDKMENEWSTIFFDVLPYKDTGTYILKSPDEVSQLLDDHNVMTQSMSFSPFKKSFEARINTWEGKIRMTQDVLEEWLTCQRSWLYLEPIFSSDDITQQLPVEGKRYQQMDQTWKAVMKSAFKNPKVIEVCPDSRLLEKLKKCNELLEQVQKGLSEYLETKRGSFPR
;
A
#
# COMPACT_ATOMS: atom_id res chain seq x y z
N MET A 1 -34.03 49.27 27.86
CA MET A 1 -34.49 48.39 26.77
C MET A 1 -34.61 49.16 25.45
N GLU A 2 -35.26 50.33 25.42
CA GLU A 2 -35.37 51.14 24.18
C GLU A 2 -34.03 51.61 23.59
N ALA A 3 -33.08 52.07 24.42
CA ALA A 3 -31.76 52.49 23.93
C ALA A 3 -30.95 51.34 23.30
N ALA A 4 -31.07 50.12 23.84
CA ALA A 4 -30.43 48.94 23.27
C ALA A 4 -31.09 48.49 21.96
N ALA A 5 -32.42 48.57 21.87
CA ALA A 5 -33.16 48.25 20.64
C ALA A 5 -32.86 49.27 19.52
N ALA A 6 -32.75 50.56 19.84
CA ALA A 6 -32.37 51.59 18.89
C ALA A 6 -30.93 51.39 18.38
N GLN A 7 -29.99 51.08 19.29
CA GLN A 7 -28.61 50.79 18.92
C GLN A 7 -28.48 49.53 18.05
N HIS A 8 -29.25 48.47 18.34
CA HIS A 8 -29.32 47.28 17.50
C HIS A 8 -29.82 47.59 16.08
N LEU A 9 -30.83 48.45 15.95
CA LEU A 9 -31.37 48.84 14.65
C LEU A 9 -30.37 49.68 13.83
N GLU A 10 -29.66 50.61 14.49
CA GLU A 10 -28.59 51.41 13.87
C GLU A 10 -27.41 50.53 13.43
N ASP A 11 -27.01 49.55 14.24
CA ASP A 11 -25.95 48.60 13.91
C ASP A 11 -26.34 47.69 12.73
N GLU A 12 -27.60 47.24 12.68
CA GLU A 12 -28.15 46.45 11.58
C GLU A 12 -28.22 47.25 10.27
N GLU A 13 -28.68 48.51 10.33
CA GLU A 13 -28.70 49.39 9.15
C GLU A 13 -27.29 49.67 8.64
N ARG A 14 -26.34 49.94 9.53
CA ARG A 14 -24.93 50.13 9.18
C ARG A 14 -24.34 48.87 8.55
N PHE A 15 -24.63 47.70 9.11
CA PHE A 15 -24.18 46.42 8.57
C PHE A 15 -24.73 46.18 7.16
N ASN A 16 -26.03 46.41 6.95
CA ASN A 16 -26.67 46.27 5.64
C ASN A 16 -26.07 47.21 4.60
N LYS A 17 -25.73 48.44 5.00
CA LYS A 17 -25.09 49.42 4.10
C LYS A 17 -23.69 49.00 3.69
N ILE A 18 -22.91 48.42 4.61
CA ILE A 18 -21.58 47.86 4.32
C ILE A 18 -21.72 46.64 3.41
N GLN A 19 -22.65 45.73 3.71
CA GLN A 19 -22.92 44.53 2.90
C GLN A 19 -23.28 44.89 1.45
N LEU A 20 -24.13 45.90 1.25
CA LEU A 20 -24.54 46.34 -0.08
C LEU A 20 -23.38 47.01 -0.85
N ALA A 21 -22.54 47.78 -0.16
CA ALA A 21 -21.32 48.35 -0.76
C ALA A 21 -20.31 47.26 -1.16
N ASP A 22 -20.11 46.27 -0.29
CA ASP A 22 -19.27 45.09 -0.54
C ASP A 22 -19.77 44.31 -1.78
N GLN A 23 -21.08 44.09 -1.88
CA GLN A 23 -21.70 43.38 -3.02
C GLN A 23 -21.59 44.15 -4.33
N ASN A 24 -21.73 45.48 -4.32
CA ASN A 24 -21.53 46.29 -5.52
C ASN A 24 -20.07 46.24 -6.01
N ASN A 25 -19.11 46.40 -5.09
CA ASN A 25 -17.68 46.28 -5.42
C ASN A 25 -17.34 44.88 -5.94
N PHE A 26 -18.01 43.85 -5.43
CA PHE A 26 -17.86 42.47 -5.87
C PHE A 26 -18.35 42.27 -7.32
N GLU A 27 -19.48 42.84 -7.71
CA GLU A 27 -19.97 42.78 -9.10
C GLU A 27 -19.01 43.47 -10.08
N ASP A 28 -18.48 44.66 -9.72
CA ASP A 28 -17.47 45.36 -10.54
C ASP A 28 -16.19 44.51 -10.70
N HIS A 29 -15.79 43.81 -9.64
CA HIS A 29 -14.68 42.87 -9.69
C HIS A 29 -14.98 41.65 -10.57
N LEU A 30 -16.19 41.11 -10.52
CA LEU A 30 -16.62 40.02 -11.41
C LEU A 30 -16.65 40.44 -12.89
N ASP A 31 -17.03 41.68 -13.19
CA ASP A 31 -16.94 42.24 -14.56
C ASP A 31 -15.49 42.28 -15.05
N SER A 32 -14.58 42.74 -14.19
CA SER A 32 -13.15 42.79 -14.49
C SER A 32 -12.57 41.38 -14.72
N LEU A 33 -12.93 40.41 -13.87
CA LEU A 33 -12.49 39.02 -14.03
C LEU A 33 -13.08 38.38 -15.29
N LYS A 34 -14.32 38.70 -15.66
CA LYS A 34 -14.92 38.21 -16.90
C LYS A 34 -14.16 38.67 -18.14
N MET A 35 -13.74 39.94 -18.18
CA MET A 35 -12.91 40.46 -19.26
C MET A 35 -11.54 39.80 -19.31
N LEU A 36 -10.93 39.58 -18.15
CA LEU A 36 -9.66 38.86 -18.03
C LEU A 36 -9.78 37.41 -18.56
N VAL A 37 -10.83 36.69 -18.15
CA VAL A 37 -11.11 35.31 -18.62
C VAL A 37 -11.29 35.26 -20.14
N ALA A 38 -12.02 36.22 -20.71
CA ALA A 38 -12.18 36.30 -22.17
C ALA A 38 -10.85 36.55 -22.90
N GLY A 39 -9.93 37.30 -22.27
CA GLY A 39 -8.60 37.57 -22.80
C GLY A 39 -7.75 36.31 -23.00
N PHE A 40 -7.96 35.25 -22.23
CA PHE A 40 -7.18 34.01 -22.37
C PHE A 40 -7.38 33.30 -23.71
N ALA A 41 -8.47 33.58 -24.43
CA ALA A 41 -8.70 33.06 -25.77
C ALA A 41 -7.69 33.59 -26.81
N CYS A 42 -7.01 34.69 -26.51
CA CYS A 42 -6.00 35.29 -27.39
C CYS A 42 -4.62 34.64 -27.26
N HIS A 43 -4.37 33.80 -26.25
CA HIS A 43 -3.09 33.10 -26.15
C HIS A 43 -3.06 31.89 -27.10
N ASP A 44 -2.02 31.82 -27.91
CA ASP A 44 -1.81 30.79 -28.93
C ASP A 44 -0.37 30.26 -28.99
N ASP A 45 0.57 30.86 -28.27
CA ASP A 45 1.97 30.48 -28.27
C ASP A 45 2.33 29.54 -27.11
N ILE A 46 2.78 28.33 -27.47
CA ILE A 46 3.27 27.31 -26.56
C ILE A 46 4.52 27.75 -25.78
N ASN A 47 5.36 28.64 -26.33
CA ASN A 47 6.61 29.06 -25.69
C ASN A 47 6.37 29.91 -24.43
N HIS A 48 5.24 30.60 -24.38
CA HIS A 48 4.83 31.42 -23.24
C HIS A 48 3.97 30.63 -22.23
N ALA A 49 3.87 29.29 -22.37
CA ALA A 49 2.97 28.48 -21.56
C ALA A 49 3.20 28.61 -20.05
N HIS A 50 4.45 28.77 -19.59
CA HIS A 50 4.74 28.97 -18.16
C HIS A 50 4.21 30.30 -17.63
N GLU A 51 4.31 31.37 -18.43
CA GLU A 51 3.83 32.70 -18.07
C GLU A 51 2.30 32.71 -18.03
N VAL A 52 1.65 32.20 -19.07
CA VAL A 52 0.19 32.09 -19.14
C VAL A 52 -0.34 31.17 -18.04
N ALA A 53 0.35 30.07 -17.71
CA ALA A 53 -0.02 29.21 -16.57
C ALA A 53 0.05 29.96 -15.23
N ASN A 54 1.00 30.87 -15.04
CA ASN A 54 1.09 31.68 -13.84
C ASN A 54 -0.02 32.73 -13.76
N GLU A 55 -0.37 33.36 -14.88
CA GLU A 55 -1.54 34.24 -14.97
C GLU A 55 -2.82 33.48 -14.66
N VAL A 56 -3.00 32.31 -15.27
CA VAL A 56 -4.11 31.40 -14.97
C VAL A 56 -4.21 31.10 -13.48
N ARG A 57 -3.10 30.69 -12.83
CA ARG A 57 -3.08 30.39 -11.40
C ARG A 57 -3.48 31.58 -10.54
N ARG A 58 -3.07 32.81 -10.92
CA ARG A 58 -3.49 34.04 -10.23
C ARG A 58 -4.99 34.28 -10.39
N THR A 59 -5.53 34.14 -11.60
CA THR A 59 -6.97 34.29 -11.87
C THR A 59 -7.79 33.21 -11.17
N THR A 60 -7.33 31.95 -11.13
CA THR A 60 -7.97 30.87 -10.36
C THR A 60 -8.03 31.22 -8.87
N LYS A 61 -6.94 31.79 -8.33
CA LYS A 61 -6.91 32.24 -6.92
C LYS A 61 -7.92 33.35 -6.67
N GLN A 62 -7.99 34.37 -7.54
CA GLN A 62 -8.96 35.46 -7.43
C GLN A 62 -10.41 34.94 -7.50
N LEU A 63 -10.71 34.04 -8.44
CA LEU A 63 -12.04 33.43 -8.54
C LEU A 63 -12.41 32.63 -7.28
N LYS A 64 -11.45 31.92 -6.67
CA LYS A 64 -11.66 31.20 -5.41
C LYS A 64 -11.92 32.15 -4.24
N GLU A 65 -11.17 33.26 -4.17
CA GLU A 65 -11.43 34.34 -3.20
C GLU A 65 -12.84 34.91 -3.38
N CYS A 66 -13.29 35.13 -4.63
CA CYS A 66 -14.67 35.53 -4.92
C CYS A 66 -15.71 34.50 -4.46
N GLN A 67 -15.45 33.20 -4.63
CA GLN A 67 -16.34 32.15 -4.14
C GLN A 67 -16.47 32.17 -2.61
N THR A 68 -15.37 32.39 -1.90
CA THR A 68 -15.38 32.54 -0.43
C THR A 68 -16.13 33.82 0.01
N MET A 69 -15.97 34.93 -0.72
CA MET A 69 -16.71 36.16 -0.46
C MET A 69 -18.22 35.97 -0.68
N ALA A 70 -18.62 35.34 -1.79
CA ALA A 70 -20.02 35.02 -2.08
C ALA A 70 -20.66 34.14 -0.98
N GLN A 71 -19.94 33.14 -0.46
CA GLN A 71 -20.39 32.34 0.69
C GLN A 71 -20.52 33.16 1.97
N THR A 72 -19.60 34.09 2.18
CA THR A 72 -19.64 35.02 3.33
C THR A 72 -20.87 35.90 3.24
N TYR A 73 -21.14 36.50 2.08
CA TYR A 73 -22.34 37.32 1.83
C TYR A 73 -23.64 36.55 2.04
N ASN A 74 -23.75 35.35 1.47
CA ASN A 74 -24.92 34.49 1.67
C ASN A 74 -25.13 34.11 3.15
N THR A 75 -24.04 33.89 3.89
CA THR A 75 -24.11 33.64 5.34
C THR A 75 -24.64 34.86 6.09
N ARG A 76 -24.14 36.06 5.76
CA ARG A 76 -24.60 37.32 6.36
C ARG A 76 -26.08 37.55 6.08
N GLU A 77 -26.53 37.40 4.83
CA GLU A 77 -27.94 37.56 4.46
C GLU A 77 -28.86 36.62 5.25
N ARG A 78 -28.46 35.36 5.43
CA ARG A 78 -29.22 34.39 6.26
C ARG A 78 -29.30 34.80 7.73
N LEU A 79 -28.22 35.33 8.30
CA LEU A 79 -28.19 35.76 9.71
C LEU A 79 -29.17 36.90 9.98
N PHE A 80 -29.36 37.80 9.01
CA PHE A 80 -30.29 38.94 9.09
C PHE A 80 -31.67 38.65 8.47
N GLY A 81 -31.95 37.41 8.05
CA GLY A 81 -33.24 37.05 7.44
C GLY A 81 -33.52 37.71 6.08
N ILE A 82 -32.47 38.17 5.40
CA ILE A 82 -32.52 38.81 4.08
C ILE A 82 -32.55 37.72 2.99
N PRO A 83 -33.25 37.92 1.85
CA PRO A 83 -33.18 37.01 0.72
C PRO A 83 -31.74 36.80 0.24
N VAL A 84 -31.36 35.54 0.08
CA VAL A 84 -29.99 35.16 -0.30
C VAL A 84 -29.72 35.53 -1.77
N THR A 85 -28.61 36.21 -2.02
CA THR A 85 -28.19 36.61 -3.36
C THR A 85 -27.73 35.40 -4.18
N ASN A 86 -28.15 35.35 -5.45
CA ASN A 86 -27.76 34.29 -6.36
C ASN A 86 -26.47 34.65 -7.11
N TYR A 87 -25.39 33.92 -6.83
CA TYR A 87 -24.08 34.08 -7.46
C TYR A 87 -23.82 33.08 -8.62
N ASP A 88 -24.85 32.63 -9.33
CA ASP A 88 -24.75 31.74 -10.51
C ASP A 88 -23.79 32.28 -11.58
N ARG A 89 -23.70 33.61 -11.71
CA ARG A 89 -22.77 34.27 -12.63
C ARG A 89 -21.31 33.92 -12.33
N LEU A 90 -20.93 33.89 -11.06
CA LEU A 90 -19.59 33.48 -10.63
C LEU A 90 -19.37 31.98 -10.90
N GLN A 91 -20.36 31.13 -10.62
CA GLN A 91 -20.25 29.69 -10.89
C GLN A 91 -20.05 29.42 -12.39
N LYS A 92 -20.80 30.14 -13.23
CA LYS A 92 -20.62 30.10 -14.69
C LYS A 92 -19.23 30.58 -15.09
N LEU A 93 -18.74 31.71 -14.55
CA LEU A 93 -17.41 32.22 -14.87
C LEU A 93 -16.29 31.24 -14.48
N VAL A 94 -16.38 30.62 -13.30
CA VAL A 94 -15.43 29.57 -12.87
C VAL A 94 -15.46 28.38 -13.82
N LYS A 95 -16.66 27.94 -14.23
CA LYS A 95 -16.82 26.83 -15.17
C LYS A 95 -16.29 27.17 -16.57
N ASP A 96 -16.52 28.38 -17.05
CA ASP A 96 -16.05 28.86 -18.35
C ASP A 96 -14.51 29.04 -18.35
N PHE A 97 -13.90 29.31 -17.18
CA PHE A 97 -12.46 29.45 -17.03
C PHE A 97 -11.70 28.12 -16.85
N GLN A 98 -12.36 27.07 -16.37
CA GLN A 98 -11.74 25.76 -16.11
C GLN A 98 -10.96 25.19 -17.32
N PRO A 99 -11.47 25.24 -18.56
CA PRO A 99 -10.75 24.72 -19.73
C PRO A 99 -9.42 25.45 -20.01
N PHE A 100 -9.37 26.77 -19.77
CA PHE A 100 -8.13 27.54 -19.90
C PHE A 100 -7.15 27.17 -18.78
N THR A 101 -7.68 26.90 -17.59
CA THR A 101 -6.87 26.39 -16.48
C THR A 101 -6.25 25.06 -16.83
N ASP A 102 -7.07 24.10 -17.29
CA ASP A 102 -6.63 22.77 -17.70
C ASP A 102 -5.58 22.85 -18.81
N LEU A 103 -5.80 23.67 -19.85
CA LEU A 103 -4.86 23.81 -20.97
C LEU A 103 -3.50 24.33 -20.53
N TRP A 104 -3.44 25.52 -19.93
CA TRP A 104 -2.17 26.20 -19.73
C TRP A 104 -1.36 25.61 -18.57
N THR A 105 -2.02 25.20 -17.48
CA THR A 105 -1.31 24.54 -16.37
C THR A 105 -0.74 23.18 -16.79
N THR A 106 -1.53 22.37 -17.49
CA THR A 106 -1.10 21.06 -17.98
C THR A 106 -0.01 21.19 -19.05
N THR A 107 -0.07 22.21 -19.92
CA THR A 107 0.99 22.50 -20.90
C THR A 107 2.30 22.85 -20.20
N SER A 108 2.25 23.77 -19.22
CA SER A 108 3.41 24.14 -18.42
C SER A 108 4.01 22.94 -17.67
N ASP A 109 3.15 22.13 -17.02
CA ASP A 109 3.61 20.97 -16.27
C ASP A 109 4.23 19.90 -17.19
N TRP A 110 3.62 19.64 -18.35
CA TRP A 110 4.19 18.76 -19.38
C TRP A 110 5.56 19.23 -19.84
N MET A 111 5.74 20.51 -20.16
CA MET A 111 7.03 21.03 -20.61
C MET A 111 8.14 20.82 -19.58
N ARG A 112 7.85 21.13 -18.30
CA ARG A 112 8.79 20.91 -17.20
C ARG A 112 9.11 19.42 -17.02
N TRP A 113 8.10 18.56 -17.01
CA TRP A 113 8.29 17.13 -16.81
C TRP A 113 9.03 16.48 -17.98
N HIS A 114 8.68 16.83 -19.20
CA HIS A 114 9.34 16.33 -20.40
C HIS A 114 10.84 16.69 -20.41
N GLU A 115 11.19 17.93 -20.05
CA GLU A 115 12.59 18.36 -19.91
C GLU A 115 13.33 17.57 -18.82
N SER A 116 12.70 17.42 -17.64
CA SER A 116 13.22 16.63 -16.53
C SER A 116 13.43 15.15 -16.93
N TRP A 117 12.45 14.51 -17.57
CA TRP A 117 12.55 13.11 -17.96
C TRP A 117 13.63 12.85 -19.01
N LEU A 118 13.93 13.84 -19.84
CA LEU A 118 15.02 13.76 -20.82
C LEU A 118 16.40 13.93 -20.17
N ASN A 119 16.54 14.91 -19.29
CA ASN A 119 17.85 15.43 -18.88
C ASN A 119 18.27 15.07 -17.45
N ASP A 120 17.33 14.76 -16.57
CA ASP A 120 17.67 14.32 -15.22
C ASP A 120 18.22 12.89 -15.24
N PRO A 121 19.05 12.51 -14.24
CA PRO A 121 19.47 11.14 -14.09
C PRO A 121 18.25 10.21 -14.05
N LEU A 122 18.27 9.12 -14.82
CA LEU A 122 17.18 8.15 -14.81
C LEU A 122 16.89 7.68 -13.38
N SER A 123 17.91 7.62 -12.51
CA SER A 123 17.79 7.25 -11.10
C SER A 123 16.84 8.11 -10.27
N SER A 124 16.63 9.38 -10.61
CA SER A 124 15.69 10.27 -9.92
C SER A 124 14.27 10.21 -10.50
N ILE A 125 14.07 9.53 -11.63
CA ILE A 125 12.76 9.39 -12.26
C ILE A 125 12.02 8.24 -11.62
N ASP A 126 10.82 8.53 -11.10
CA ASP A 126 9.82 7.54 -10.71
C ASP A 126 9.04 7.13 -11.97
N SER A 127 9.21 5.87 -12.37
CA SER A 127 8.63 5.34 -13.60
C SER A 127 7.12 5.10 -13.51
N GLU A 128 6.56 4.88 -12.31
CA GLU A 128 5.11 4.76 -12.11
C GLU A 128 4.46 6.14 -12.16
N GLN A 129 5.07 7.12 -11.51
CA GLN A 129 4.58 8.50 -11.55
C GLN A 129 4.63 9.07 -12.97
N LEU A 130 5.69 8.77 -13.72
CA LEU A 130 5.82 9.17 -15.12
C LEU A 130 4.65 8.67 -15.98
N GLU A 131 4.34 7.37 -15.93
CA GLU A 131 3.26 6.78 -16.74
C GLU A 131 1.88 7.39 -16.39
N ARG A 132 1.62 7.61 -15.09
CA ARG A 132 0.40 8.28 -14.62
C ARG A 132 0.32 9.71 -15.15
N ASN A 133 1.39 10.49 -15.01
CA ASN A 133 1.44 11.87 -15.50
C ASN A 133 1.19 11.94 -17.01
N VAL A 134 1.88 11.11 -17.82
CA VAL A 134 1.68 11.08 -19.27
C VAL A 134 0.21 10.76 -19.61
N THR A 135 -0.37 9.77 -18.94
CA THR A 135 -1.75 9.35 -19.16
C THR A 135 -2.76 10.46 -18.83
N ASP A 136 -2.57 11.14 -17.70
CA ASP A 136 -3.50 12.17 -17.24
C ASP A 136 -3.39 13.45 -18.08
N VAL A 137 -2.18 13.88 -18.42
CA VAL A 137 -1.94 14.99 -19.36
C VAL A 137 -2.59 14.68 -20.71
N HIS A 138 -2.43 13.47 -21.23
CA HIS A 138 -3.04 13.09 -22.52
C HIS A 138 -4.57 13.15 -22.48
N LYS A 139 -5.19 12.65 -21.39
CA LYS A 139 -6.65 12.73 -21.19
C LYS A 139 -7.12 14.17 -21.13
N THR A 140 -6.43 15.03 -20.37
CA THR A 140 -6.77 16.44 -20.21
C THR A 140 -6.62 17.21 -21.52
N MET A 141 -5.54 16.99 -22.26
CA MET A 141 -5.30 17.63 -23.56
C MET A 141 -6.34 17.23 -24.60
N ASN A 142 -6.71 15.94 -24.67
CA ASN A 142 -7.79 15.48 -25.55
C ASN A 142 -9.15 16.14 -25.22
N LYS A 143 -9.44 16.42 -23.94
CA LYS A 143 -10.62 17.20 -23.55
C LYS A 143 -10.49 18.66 -24.03
N CYS A 144 -9.33 19.27 -23.85
CA CYS A 144 -9.05 20.64 -24.30
C CYS A 144 -9.21 20.78 -25.83
N VAL A 145 -8.68 19.85 -26.63
CA VAL A 145 -8.83 19.85 -28.10
C VAL A 145 -10.30 19.88 -28.53
N LYS A 146 -11.17 19.14 -27.83
CA LYS A 146 -12.62 19.12 -28.11
C LYS A 146 -13.31 20.40 -27.64
N HIS A 147 -12.90 20.95 -26.51
CA HIS A 147 -13.49 22.14 -25.92
C HIS A 147 -13.17 23.39 -26.74
N PHE A 148 -11.92 23.53 -27.18
CA PHE A 148 -11.43 24.71 -27.90
C PHE A 148 -11.66 24.68 -29.41
N LYS A 149 -12.57 23.84 -29.93
CA LYS A 149 -12.86 23.73 -31.37
C LYS A 149 -13.20 25.06 -32.05
N ASP A 150 -13.75 26.01 -31.31
CA ASP A 150 -14.15 27.34 -31.79
C ASP A 150 -13.11 28.43 -31.44
N ILE A 151 -11.98 28.06 -30.81
CA ILE A 151 -10.86 28.93 -30.42
C ILE A 151 -9.56 28.35 -31.00
N PRO A 152 -9.21 28.66 -32.26
CA PRO A 152 -8.14 28.00 -32.99
C PRO A 152 -6.77 28.04 -32.28
N GLY A 153 -6.40 29.16 -31.68
CA GLY A 153 -5.11 29.32 -30.99
C GLY A 153 -4.93 28.32 -29.84
N CYS A 154 -5.89 28.28 -28.91
CA CYS A 154 -5.90 27.32 -27.80
C CYS A 154 -5.99 25.86 -28.29
N GLN A 155 -6.75 25.59 -29.35
CA GLN A 155 -6.86 24.25 -29.92
C GLN A 155 -5.54 23.76 -30.53
N MET A 156 -4.80 24.65 -31.20
CA MET A 156 -3.49 24.35 -31.76
C MET A 156 -2.49 23.97 -30.67
N VAL A 157 -2.43 24.73 -29.57
CA VAL A 157 -1.58 24.42 -28.41
C VAL A 157 -1.91 23.03 -27.85
N ALA A 158 -3.20 22.76 -27.59
CA ALA A 158 -3.64 21.47 -27.06
C ALA A 158 -3.26 20.31 -27.99
N SER A 159 -3.43 20.50 -29.30
CA SER A 159 -3.11 19.49 -30.32
C SER A 159 -1.61 19.25 -30.44
N ALA A 160 -0.80 20.31 -30.38
CA ALA A 160 0.66 20.22 -30.42
C ALA A 160 1.21 19.45 -29.21
N ILE A 161 0.65 19.67 -28.02
CA ILE A 161 1.00 18.90 -26.82
C ILE A 161 0.57 17.44 -26.96
N CYS A 162 -0.64 17.15 -27.47
CA CYS A 162 -1.06 15.78 -27.75
C CYS A 162 -0.07 15.04 -28.67
N MET A 163 0.42 15.68 -29.74
CA MET A 163 1.42 15.08 -30.62
C MET A 163 2.72 14.77 -29.87
N LYS A 164 3.25 15.75 -29.11
CA LYS A 164 4.45 15.54 -28.29
C LYS A 164 4.30 14.40 -27.27
N ILE A 165 3.11 14.22 -26.70
CA ILE A 165 2.81 13.11 -25.80
C ILE A 165 2.86 11.79 -26.54
N VAL A 166 2.19 11.69 -27.69
CA VAL A 166 2.17 10.47 -28.51
C VAL A 166 3.58 10.09 -28.95
N ASP A 167 4.42 11.06 -29.32
CA ASP A 167 5.82 10.81 -29.69
C ASP A 167 6.67 10.33 -28.51
N PHE A 168 6.32 10.72 -27.28
CA PHE A 168 7.04 10.34 -26.06
C PHE A 168 6.59 8.97 -25.50
N GLN A 169 5.32 8.59 -25.70
CA GLN A 169 4.74 7.35 -25.16
C GLN A 169 5.58 6.07 -25.42
N PRO A 170 6.16 5.86 -26.61
CA PRO A 170 7.03 4.70 -26.88
C PRO A 170 8.26 4.62 -25.98
N TYR A 171 8.72 5.73 -25.39
CA TYR A 171 9.88 5.74 -24.50
C TYR A 171 9.55 5.34 -23.05
N ILE A 172 8.27 5.23 -22.68
CA ILE A 172 7.88 4.85 -21.31
C ILE A 172 8.40 3.44 -20.94
N PRO A 173 8.20 2.39 -21.77
CA PRO A 173 8.71 1.06 -21.46
C PRO A 173 10.25 1.00 -21.42
N LEU A 174 10.93 1.85 -22.22
CA LEU A 174 12.38 2.00 -22.17
C LEU A 174 12.85 2.50 -20.79
N ILE A 175 12.22 3.56 -20.30
CA ILE A 175 12.53 4.13 -18.99
C ILE A 175 12.22 3.11 -17.89
N GLN A 176 11.04 2.49 -17.92
CA GLN A 176 10.62 1.46 -16.95
C GLN A 176 11.58 0.27 -16.93
N GLY A 177 11.99 -0.24 -18.08
CA GLY A 177 12.92 -1.36 -18.17
C GLY A 177 14.30 -1.04 -17.62
N LEU A 178 14.87 0.12 -18.00
CA LEU A 178 16.19 0.56 -17.52
C LEU A 178 16.18 0.94 -16.03
N ARG A 179 15.02 1.30 -15.48
CA ARG A 179 14.84 1.72 -14.08
C ARG A 179 14.28 0.66 -13.17
N ASN A 180 14.00 -0.53 -13.69
CA ASN A 180 13.42 -1.57 -12.86
C ASN A 180 14.37 -1.91 -11.69
N PRO A 181 13.93 -1.78 -10.43
CA PRO A 181 14.78 -2.02 -9.25
C PRO A 181 15.27 -3.47 -9.15
N GLY A 182 14.61 -4.39 -9.84
CA GLY A 182 15.04 -5.78 -9.97
C GLY A 182 16.24 -6.02 -10.88
N MET A 183 16.73 -5.01 -11.59
CA MET A 183 17.83 -5.15 -12.53
C MET A 183 19.16 -5.43 -11.80
N LYS A 184 19.61 -6.69 -11.86
CA LYS A 184 20.89 -7.16 -11.32
C LYS A 184 21.92 -7.33 -12.44
N ASN A 185 23.19 -7.54 -12.09
CA ASN A 185 24.28 -7.73 -13.08
C ASN A 185 23.93 -8.76 -14.17
N ARG A 186 23.33 -9.89 -13.81
CA ARG A 186 22.85 -10.92 -14.77
C ARG A 186 21.88 -10.37 -15.82
N HIS A 187 20.97 -9.46 -15.43
CA HIS A 187 19.99 -8.88 -16.34
C HIS A 187 20.66 -7.91 -17.30
N TRP A 188 21.62 -7.13 -16.80
CA TRP A 188 22.44 -6.24 -17.63
C TRP A 188 23.33 -6.98 -18.63
N GLU A 189 23.87 -8.14 -18.24
CA GLU A 189 24.63 -9.03 -19.13
C GLU A 189 23.72 -9.60 -20.24
N ILE A 190 22.59 -10.20 -19.88
CA ILE A 190 21.60 -10.70 -20.85
C ILE A 190 21.15 -9.59 -21.80
N LEU A 191 20.84 -8.41 -21.25
CA LEU A 191 20.43 -7.28 -22.07
C LEU A 191 21.55 -6.87 -23.03
N SER A 192 22.77 -6.71 -22.52
CA SER A 192 23.93 -6.29 -23.32
C SER A 192 24.23 -7.27 -24.46
N ASP A 193 24.07 -8.57 -24.20
CA ASP A 193 24.25 -9.62 -25.20
C ASP A 193 23.14 -9.60 -26.26
N ARG A 194 21.89 -9.32 -25.90
CA ARG A 194 20.77 -9.23 -26.86
C ARG A 194 20.90 -8.06 -27.81
N ILE A 195 21.23 -6.89 -27.28
CA ILE A 195 21.31 -5.64 -28.05
C ILE A 195 22.71 -5.39 -28.63
N GLN A 196 23.68 -6.28 -28.34
CA GLN A 196 25.08 -6.17 -28.77
C GLN A 196 25.75 -4.85 -28.38
N MET A 197 25.34 -4.29 -27.24
CA MET A 197 25.86 -3.05 -26.68
C MET A 197 26.05 -3.18 -25.19
N LYS A 198 27.16 -2.67 -24.66
CA LYS A 198 27.40 -2.70 -23.21
C LYS A 198 26.51 -1.68 -22.50
N VAL A 199 25.34 -2.13 -22.05
CA VAL A 199 24.38 -1.30 -21.32
C VAL A 199 24.50 -1.63 -19.83
N LYS A 200 25.26 -0.78 -19.13
CA LYS A 200 25.24 -0.73 -17.67
C LYS A 200 24.98 0.71 -17.25
N PRO A 201 23.88 0.98 -16.51
CA PRO A 201 23.58 2.32 -16.07
C PRO A 201 24.71 2.86 -15.21
N LYS A 202 25.22 4.02 -15.60
CA LYS A 202 26.02 4.87 -14.71
C LYS A 202 25.04 5.76 -13.92
N ALA A 203 25.47 6.27 -12.77
CA ALA A 203 24.65 7.13 -11.92
C ALA A 203 24.14 8.40 -12.63
N ASN A 204 24.78 8.81 -13.73
CA ASN A 204 24.43 9.97 -14.54
C ASN A 204 23.78 9.61 -15.89
N LEU A 205 23.30 8.37 -16.07
CA LEU A 205 22.61 7.99 -17.31
C LEU A 205 21.27 8.75 -17.40
N THR A 206 21.04 9.47 -18.50
CA THR A 206 19.81 10.22 -18.78
C THR A 206 19.08 9.60 -19.98
N LEU A 207 17.79 9.89 -20.16
CA LEU A 207 17.05 9.40 -21.33
C LEU A 207 17.62 9.98 -22.62
N SER A 208 18.01 11.26 -22.65
CA SER A 208 18.70 11.87 -23.79
C SER A 208 19.93 11.05 -24.20
N ARG A 209 20.74 10.61 -23.25
CA ARG A 209 21.90 9.75 -23.53
C ARG A 209 21.49 8.37 -24.04
N CYS A 210 20.41 7.79 -23.52
CA CYS A 210 19.87 6.53 -24.03
C CYS A 210 19.43 6.65 -25.51
N LEU A 211 18.82 7.77 -25.87
CA LEU A 211 18.38 8.04 -27.25
C LEU A 211 19.56 8.26 -28.20
N GLU A 212 20.61 8.97 -27.77
CA GLU A 212 21.87 9.11 -28.52
C GLU A 212 22.56 7.76 -28.77
N LEU A 213 22.45 6.83 -27.82
CA LEU A 213 23.00 5.49 -27.93
C LEU A 213 22.14 4.57 -28.82
N GLY A 214 20.94 4.99 -29.23
CA GLY A 214 20.06 4.19 -30.08
C GLY A 214 19.25 3.14 -29.31
N LEU A 215 19.11 3.26 -27.97
CA LEU A 215 18.37 2.27 -27.17
C LEU A 215 16.86 2.23 -27.48
N GLN A 216 16.32 3.29 -28.10
CA GLN A 216 14.95 3.32 -28.63
C GLN A 216 14.69 2.26 -29.72
N ASN A 217 15.73 1.73 -30.36
CA ASN A 217 15.57 0.65 -31.35
C ASN A 217 15.41 -0.73 -30.70
N HIS A 218 15.61 -0.83 -29.38
CA HIS A 218 15.60 -2.08 -28.62
C HIS A 218 14.63 -2.03 -27.43
N ILE A 219 13.55 -1.23 -27.55
CA ILE A 219 12.56 -1.04 -26.47
C ILE A 219 11.96 -2.36 -26.04
N GLU A 220 11.62 -3.25 -26.98
CA GLU A 220 11.00 -4.55 -26.68
C GLU A 220 11.90 -5.44 -25.82
N ASP A 221 13.19 -5.56 -26.17
CA ASP A 221 14.16 -6.33 -25.41
C ASP A 221 14.39 -5.74 -24.01
N ILE A 222 14.53 -4.41 -23.93
CA ILE A 222 14.75 -3.71 -22.66
C ILE A 222 13.54 -3.86 -21.74
N ALA A 223 12.34 -3.66 -22.28
CA ALA A 223 11.10 -3.81 -21.53
C ALA A 223 10.92 -5.25 -21.06
N HIS A 224 11.20 -6.24 -21.91
CA HIS A 224 11.09 -7.65 -21.56
C HIS A 224 12.08 -8.06 -20.45
N VAL A 225 13.36 -7.68 -20.57
CA VAL A 225 14.34 -7.97 -19.52
C VAL A 225 13.99 -7.26 -18.22
N GLY A 226 13.54 -5.99 -18.31
CA GLY A 226 13.05 -5.23 -17.16
C GLY A 226 11.84 -5.88 -16.50
N GLU A 227 10.89 -6.41 -17.27
CA GLU A 227 9.73 -7.13 -16.76
C GLU A 227 10.15 -8.39 -15.98
N VAL A 228 11.00 -9.22 -16.58
CA VAL A 228 11.54 -10.43 -15.92
C VAL A 228 12.21 -10.05 -14.60
N ALA A 229 13.05 -9.00 -14.62
CA ALA A 229 13.73 -8.49 -13.45
C ALA A 229 12.75 -7.99 -12.37
N GLY A 230 11.68 -7.30 -12.77
CA GLY A 230 10.63 -6.83 -11.84
C GLY A 230 9.85 -7.96 -11.20
N LYS A 231 9.53 -9.03 -11.95
CA LYS A 231 8.88 -10.22 -11.40
C LYS A 231 9.79 -10.96 -10.43
N GLU A 232 11.07 -11.11 -10.77
CA GLU A 232 12.09 -11.66 -9.88
C GLU A 232 12.26 -10.83 -8.59
N TYR A 233 12.27 -9.51 -8.69
CA TYR A 233 12.37 -8.61 -7.55
C TYR A 233 11.18 -8.71 -6.61
N THR A 234 9.99 -8.92 -7.16
CA THR A 234 8.77 -9.11 -6.36
C THR A 234 8.88 -10.37 -5.50
N ILE A 235 9.42 -11.46 -6.05
CA ILE A 235 9.71 -12.70 -5.31
C ILE A 235 10.75 -12.44 -4.22
N GLU A 236 11.82 -11.72 -4.54
CA GLU A 236 12.86 -11.37 -3.57
C GLU A 236 12.30 -10.56 -2.40
N GLN A 237 11.55 -9.51 -2.69
CA GLN A 237 10.93 -8.65 -1.67
C GLN A 237 9.91 -9.39 -0.81
N ALA A 238 9.14 -10.30 -1.41
CA ALA A 238 8.22 -11.14 -0.65
C ALA A 238 8.97 -12.07 0.31
N LEU A 239 10.05 -12.72 -0.14
CA LEU A 239 10.90 -13.56 0.71
C LEU A 239 11.56 -12.75 1.84
N ASP A 240 12.15 -11.59 1.51
CA ASP A 240 12.78 -10.70 2.50
C ASP A 240 11.76 -10.23 3.53
N LYS A 241 10.55 -9.86 3.10
CA LYS A 241 9.47 -9.44 3.99
C LYS A 241 9.07 -10.59 4.94
N MET A 242 8.81 -11.78 4.42
CA MET A 242 8.43 -12.92 5.25
C MET A 242 9.52 -13.26 6.27
N GLU A 243 10.77 -13.34 5.85
CA GLU A 243 11.90 -13.63 6.73
C GLU A 243 12.05 -12.58 7.85
N ASN A 244 11.86 -11.30 7.52
CA ASN A 244 11.91 -10.21 8.48
C ASN A 244 10.74 -10.24 9.47
N GLU A 245 9.51 -10.51 9.02
CA GLU A 245 8.35 -10.62 9.91
C GLU A 245 8.57 -11.72 10.95
N TRP A 246 8.99 -12.92 10.51
CA TRP A 246 9.31 -14.04 11.39
C TRP A 246 10.46 -13.78 12.36
N SER A 247 11.36 -12.84 12.05
CA SER A 247 12.45 -12.46 12.96
C SER A 247 11.94 -11.83 14.27
N THR A 248 10.72 -11.28 14.25
CA THR A 248 10.09 -10.59 15.38
C THR A 248 9.00 -11.40 16.08
N ILE A 249 8.75 -12.64 15.68
CA ILE A 249 7.69 -13.48 16.25
C ILE A 249 8.24 -14.35 17.38
N PHE A 250 7.62 -14.23 18.55
CA PHE A 250 7.95 -14.96 19.76
C PHE A 250 6.72 -15.63 20.34
N PHE A 251 6.87 -16.83 20.90
CA PHE A 251 5.86 -17.45 21.72
C PHE A 251 5.67 -16.72 23.04
N ASP A 252 4.42 -16.55 23.46
CA ASP A 252 4.07 -16.15 24.83
C ASP A 252 4.07 -17.42 25.70
N VAL A 253 5.18 -17.65 26.42
CA VAL A 253 5.38 -18.84 27.27
C VAL A 253 5.22 -18.46 28.74
N LEU A 254 4.17 -18.96 29.39
CA LEU A 254 3.83 -18.60 30.78
C LEU A 254 3.90 -19.80 31.74
N PRO A 255 4.32 -19.59 33.00
CA PRO A 255 4.22 -20.62 34.03
C PRO A 255 2.78 -21.08 34.24
N TYR A 256 2.57 -22.38 34.46
CA TYR A 256 1.24 -22.95 34.69
C TYR A 256 1.06 -23.43 36.13
N LYS A 257 0.31 -22.66 36.94
CA LYS A 257 0.00 -22.98 38.34
C LYS A 257 1.26 -23.41 39.13
N ASP A 258 1.14 -24.40 40.01
CA ASP A 258 2.23 -24.97 40.82
C ASP A 258 2.86 -26.23 40.18
N THR A 259 2.65 -26.45 38.88
CA THR A 259 3.09 -27.68 38.18
C THR A 259 4.60 -27.72 37.89
N GLY A 260 5.29 -26.59 38.06
CA GLY A 260 6.72 -26.43 37.74
C GLY A 260 7.03 -26.44 36.24
N THR A 261 6.03 -26.29 35.37
CA THR A 261 6.18 -26.18 33.90
C THR A 261 5.51 -24.93 33.35
N TYR A 262 5.63 -24.73 32.04
CA TYR A 262 5.07 -23.61 31.29
C TYR A 262 4.03 -24.09 30.27
N ILE A 263 3.23 -23.17 29.74
CA ILE A 263 2.33 -23.36 28.61
C ILE A 263 2.47 -22.22 27.60
N LEU A 264 2.12 -22.49 26.35
CA LEU A 264 1.94 -21.49 25.30
C LEU A 264 0.59 -20.79 25.50
N LYS A 265 0.58 -19.46 25.54
CA LYS A 265 -0.63 -18.64 25.58
C LYS A 265 -0.94 -18.11 24.17
N SER A 266 -2.17 -18.32 23.72
CA SER A 266 -2.76 -17.74 22.50
C SER A 266 -1.81 -17.67 21.28
N PRO A 267 -1.51 -18.80 20.63
CA PRO A 267 -0.66 -18.84 19.43
C PRO A 267 -1.38 -18.35 18.16
N ASP A 268 -2.53 -17.68 18.27
CA ASP A 268 -3.40 -17.35 17.14
C ASP A 268 -2.70 -16.47 16.10
N GLU A 269 -1.86 -15.51 16.54
CA GLU A 269 -1.04 -14.68 15.66
C GLU A 269 -0.01 -15.50 14.88
N VAL A 270 0.60 -16.50 15.53
CA VAL A 270 1.57 -17.40 14.91
C VAL A 270 0.88 -18.28 13.86
N SER A 271 -0.29 -18.84 14.20
CA SER A 271 -1.08 -19.67 13.28
C SER A 271 -1.54 -18.87 12.06
N GLN A 272 -2.08 -17.66 12.26
CA GLN A 272 -2.50 -16.79 11.16
C GLN A 272 -1.33 -16.45 10.23
N LEU A 273 -0.16 -16.12 10.80
CA LEU A 273 1.03 -15.81 10.00
C LEU A 273 1.54 -17.02 9.22
N LEU A 274 1.44 -18.25 9.78
CA LEU A 274 1.77 -19.47 9.06
C LEU A 274 0.86 -19.67 7.86
N ASP A 275 -0.45 -19.53 8.03
CA ASP A 275 -1.42 -19.69 6.94
C ASP A 275 -1.14 -18.70 5.80
N ASP A 276 -0.93 -17.42 6.13
CA ASP A 276 -0.62 -16.38 5.16
C ASP A 276 0.70 -16.65 4.42
N HIS A 277 1.76 -17.03 5.14
CA HIS A 277 3.07 -17.30 4.56
C HIS A 277 3.15 -18.64 3.81
N ASN A 278 2.31 -19.61 4.15
CA ASN A 278 2.13 -20.83 3.37
C ASN A 278 1.56 -20.50 1.98
N VAL A 279 0.46 -19.75 1.92
CA VAL A 279 -0.17 -19.35 0.65
C VAL A 279 0.78 -18.47 -0.17
N MET A 280 1.48 -17.52 0.45
CA MET A 280 2.44 -16.67 -0.24
C MET A 280 3.62 -17.48 -0.80
N THR A 281 4.18 -18.40 -0.01
CA THR A 281 5.30 -19.26 -0.46
C THR A 281 4.87 -20.18 -1.60
N GLN A 282 3.66 -20.76 -1.53
CA GLN A 282 3.12 -21.59 -2.60
C GLN A 282 2.88 -20.79 -3.89
N SER A 283 2.39 -19.55 -3.79
CA SER A 283 2.23 -18.66 -4.95
C SER A 283 3.58 -18.40 -5.66
N MET A 284 4.64 -18.14 -4.88
CA MET A 284 5.99 -17.95 -5.44
C MET A 284 6.56 -19.24 -6.04
N SER A 285 6.27 -20.40 -5.46
CA SER A 285 6.75 -21.69 -5.98
C SER A 285 6.12 -22.07 -7.32
N PHE A 286 4.96 -21.51 -7.67
CA PHE A 286 4.34 -21.63 -8.99
C PHE A 286 4.76 -20.54 -9.98
N SER A 287 5.50 -19.52 -9.55
CA SER A 287 5.94 -18.45 -10.44
C SER A 287 6.93 -18.96 -11.50
N PRO A 288 6.74 -18.63 -12.80
CA PRO A 288 7.71 -18.98 -13.84
C PRO A 288 9.05 -18.24 -13.67
N PHE A 289 9.08 -17.16 -12.88
CA PHE A 289 10.27 -16.35 -12.61
C PHE A 289 11.05 -16.79 -11.36
N LYS A 290 10.68 -17.92 -10.74
CA LYS A 290 11.28 -18.38 -9.48
C LYS A 290 12.73 -18.88 -9.61
N LYS A 291 13.22 -19.15 -10.82
CA LYS A 291 14.46 -19.92 -11.07
C LYS A 291 15.65 -19.45 -10.25
N SER A 292 15.88 -18.13 -10.17
CA SER A 292 16.98 -17.54 -9.40
C SER A 292 16.84 -17.68 -7.88
N PHE A 293 15.62 -17.95 -7.39
CA PHE A 293 15.26 -18.01 -5.97
C PHE A 293 14.74 -19.39 -5.54
N GLU A 294 14.71 -20.38 -6.43
CA GLU A 294 14.08 -21.69 -6.20
C GLU A 294 14.64 -22.39 -4.96
N ALA A 295 15.96 -22.39 -4.78
CA ALA A 295 16.58 -22.96 -3.58
C ALA A 295 16.17 -22.23 -2.28
N ARG A 296 16.04 -20.90 -2.33
CA ARG A 296 15.62 -20.08 -1.18
C ARG A 296 14.15 -20.32 -0.85
N ILE A 297 13.28 -20.34 -1.87
CA ILE A 297 11.84 -20.65 -1.74
C ILE A 297 11.67 -22.04 -1.13
N ASN A 298 12.32 -23.07 -1.66
CA ASN A 298 12.19 -24.45 -1.15
C ASN A 298 12.68 -24.57 0.30
N THR A 299 13.77 -23.89 0.64
CA THR A 299 14.29 -23.87 2.01
C THR A 299 13.31 -23.19 2.96
N TRP A 300 12.74 -22.07 2.53
CA TRP A 300 11.76 -21.32 3.31
C TRP A 300 10.45 -22.09 3.48
N GLU A 301 9.92 -22.66 2.39
CA GLU A 301 8.73 -23.53 2.41
C GLU A 301 8.91 -24.69 3.39
N GLY A 302 10.07 -25.36 3.34
CA GLY A 302 10.38 -26.43 4.27
C GLY A 302 10.40 -25.97 5.73
N LYS A 303 10.93 -24.78 6.02
CA LYS A 303 10.95 -24.19 7.37
C LYS A 303 9.54 -23.83 7.86
N ILE A 304 8.73 -23.20 7.02
CA ILE A 304 7.36 -22.81 7.37
C ILE A 304 6.49 -24.06 7.60
N ARG A 305 6.57 -25.05 6.71
CA ARG A 305 5.84 -26.31 6.87
C ARG A 305 6.25 -27.06 8.14
N MET A 306 7.55 -27.17 8.41
CA MET A 306 8.03 -27.80 9.66
C MET A 306 7.55 -27.02 10.90
N THR A 307 7.52 -25.68 10.81
CA THR A 307 7.02 -24.83 11.90
C THR A 307 5.55 -25.10 12.18
N GLN A 308 4.73 -25.22 11.13
CA GLN A 308 3.32 -25.58 11.23
C GLN A 308 3.14 -26.96 11.85
N ASP A 309 3.82 -27.99 11.32
CA ASP A 309 3.74 -29.35 11.84
C ASP A 309 4.09 -29.40 13.34
N VAL A 310 5.15 -28.70 13.75
CA VAL A 310 5.53 -28.62 15.17
C VAL A 310 4.50 -27.89 16.00
N LEU A 311 3.97 -26.76 15.53
CA LEU A 311 2.98 -25.99 16.27
C LEU A 311 1.69 -26.79 16.48
N GLU A 312 1.18 -27.47 15.45
CA GLU A 312 -0.04 -28.29 15.53
C GLU A 312 0.10 -29.42 16.55
N GLU A 313 1.20 -30.16 16.51
CA GLU A 313 1.50 -31.24 17.46
C GLU A 313 1.69 -30.69 18.89
N TRP A 314 2.32 -29.51 19.02
CA TRP A 314 2.51 -28.85 20.31
C TRP A 314 1.19 -28.45 20.94
N LEU A 315 0.29 -27.82 20.18
CA LEU A 315 -1.01 -27.37 20.69
C LEU A 315 -1.93 -28.54 21.00
N THR A 316 -1.82 -29.63 20.22
CA THR A 316 -2.51 -30.89 20.51
C THR A 316 -2.01 -31.48 21.84
N CYS A 317 -0.68 -31.55 22.03
CA CYS A 317 -0.06 -32.03 23.25
C CYS A 317 -0.45 -31.19 24.46
N GLN A 318 -0.42 -29.86 24.33
CA GLN A 318 -0.81 -28.94 25.39
C GLN A 318 -2.26 -29.12 25.82
N ARG A 319 -3.17 -29.24 24.86
CA ARG A 319 -4.61 -29.40 25.11
C ARG A 319 -4.90 -30.69 25.88
N SER A 320 -4.31 -31.80 25.43
CA SER A 320 -4.45 -33.09 26.09
C SER A 320 -3.76 -33.12 27.46
N TRP A 321 -2.58 -32.49 27.59
CA TRP A 321 -1.88 -32.35 28.87
C TRP A 321 -2.70 -31.53 29.88
N LEU A 322 -3.25 -30.37 29.48
CA LEU A 322 -4.08 -29.52 30.35
C LEU A 322 -5.35 -30.23 30.85
N TYR A 323 -5.89 -31.16 30.07
CA TYR A 323 -7.04 -31.98 30.46
C TYR A 323 -6.65 -33.08 31.47
N LEU A 324 -5.52 -33.75 31.23
CA LEU A 324 -5.08 -34.89 32.05
C LEU A 324 -4.32 -34.46 33.32
N GLU A 325 -3.72 -33.27 33.35
CA GLU A 325 -2.90 -32.80 34.47
C GLU A 325 -3.63 -32.79 35.80
N PRO A 326 -4.85 -32.21 35.93
CA PRO A 326 -5.57 -32.22 37.21
C PRO A 326 -6.06 -33.62 37.64
N ILE A 327 -6.13 -34.57 36.70
CA ILE A 327 -6.62 -35.94 36.93
C ILE A 327 -5.48 -36.81 37.47
N PHE A 328 -4.33 -36.77 36.79
CA PHE A 328 -3.14 -37.55 37.13
C PHE A 328 -2.25 -36.89 38.18
N SER A 329 -2.56 -35.65 38.61
CA SER A 329 -1.96 -35.04 39.80
C SER A 329 -2.48 -35.66 41.12
N SER A 330 -3.56 -36.43 41.08
CA SER A 330 -4.12 -37.13 42.25
C SER A 330 -3.47 -38.50 42.44
N ASP A 331 -2.90 -38.73 43.62
CA ASP A 331 -2.25 -40.00 43.97
C ASP A 331 -3.19 -41.21 43.86
N ASP A 332 -4.49 -41.02 44.11
CA ASP A 332 -5.51 -42.07 44.03
C ASP A 332 -5.69 -42.62 42.61
N ILE A 333 -5.76 -41.74 41.61
CA ILE A 333 -5.92 -42.15 40.20
C ILE A 333 -4.65 -42.86 39.72
N THR A 334 -3.47 -42.40 40.11
CA THR A 334 -2.21 -43.07 39.76
C THR A 334 -2.07 -44.46 40.39
N GLN A 335 -2.65 -44.70 41.57
CA GLN A 335 -2.69 -46.05 42.16
C GLN A 335 -3.69 -46.96 41.45
N GLN A 336 -4.81 -46.41 40.97
CA GLN A 336 -5.85 -47.16 40.26
C GLN A 336 -5.45 -47.49 38.81
N LEU A 337 -4.67 -46.62 38.16
CA LEU A 337 -4.20 -46.74 36.78
C LEU A 337 -2.66 -46.67 36.70
N PRO A 338 -1.92 -47.70 37.18
CA PRO A 338 -0.46 -47.65 37.29
C PRO A 338 0.25 -47.65 35.93
N VAL A 339 -0.33 -48.29 34.90
CA VAL A 339 0.26 -48.34 33.56
C VAL A 339 0.15 -46.97 32.88
N GLU A 340 -1.04 -46.38 32.93
CA GLU A 340 -1.34 -45.05 32.38
C GLU A 340 -0.59 -43.97 33.16
N GLY A 341 -0.53 -44.07 34.49
CA GLY A 341 0.25 -43.15 35.34
C GLY A 341 1.73 -43.13 34.97
N LYS A 342 2.34 -44.30 34.72
CA LYS A 342 3.75 -44.38 34.27
C LYS A 342 3.95 -43.74 32.88
N ARG A 343 3.02 -43.97 31.94
CA ARG A 343 3.05 -43.33 30.61
C ARG A 343 2.90 -41.81 30.70
N TYR A 344 1.98 -41.34 31.54
CA TYR A 344 1.77 -39.92 31.80
C TYR A 344 3.03 -39.27 32.37
N GLN A 345 3.68 -39.88 33.36
CA GLN A 345 4.93 -39.37 33.93
C GLN A 345 6.06 -39.26 32.89
N GLN A 346 6.21 -40.26 32.01
CA GLN A 346 7.20 -40.22 30.93
C GLN A 346 6.95 -39.05 29.96
N MET A 347 5.69 -38.85 29.59
CA MET A 347 5.29 -37.73 28.74
C MET A 347 5.49 -36.39 29.46
N ASP A 348 5.10 -36.26 30.73
CA ASP A 348 5.24 -35.03 31.53
C ASP A 348 6.69 -34.58 31.69
N GLN A 349 7.63 -35.52 31.86
CA GLN A 349 9.07 -35.22 31.86
C GLN A 349 9.54 -34.63 30.51
N THR A 350 9.07 -35.20 29.41
CA THR A 350 9.40 -34.73 28.06
C THR A 350 8.78 -33.35 27.80
N TRP A 351 7.51 -33.16 28.18
CA TRP A 351 6.80 -31.89 28.12
C TRP A 351 7.53 -30.78 28.89
N LYS A 352 7.91 -31.04 30.15
CA LYS A 352 8.70 -30.11 30.98
C LYS A 352 10.01 -29.72 30.33
N ALA A 353 10.72 -30.66 29.71
CA ALA A 353 11.98 -30.37 29.03
C ALA A 353 11.77 -29.49 27.78
N VAL A 354 10.74 -29.79 26.98
CA VAL A 354 10.36 -28.99 25.80
C VAL A 354 9.97 -27.56 26.21
N MET A 355 9.05 -27.43 27.17
CA MET A 355 8.56 -26.12 27.63
C MET A 355 9.67 -25.27 28.29
N LYS A 356 10.59 -25.89 29.03
CA LYS A 356 11.77 -25.20 29.58
C LYS A 356 12.72 -24.71 28.50
N SER A 357 12.85 -25.44 27.40
CA SER A 357 13.64 -24.99 26.24
C SER A 357 12.96 -23.82 25.53
N ALA A 358 11.64 -23.92 25.31
CA ALA A 358 10.82 -22.87 24.71
C ALA A 358 10.84 -21.57 25.53
N PHE A 359 10.79 -21.67 26.85
CA PHE A 359 10.88 -20.50 27.73
C PHE A 359 12.25 -19.79 27.64
N LYS A 360 13.34 -20.54 27.40
CA LYS A 360 14.69 -19.97 27.24
C LYS A 360 14.91 -19.32 25.88
N ASN A 361 14.35 -19.88 24.82
CA ASN A 361 14.35 -19.29 23.49
C ASN A 361 12.90 -19.31 22.95
N PRO A 362 12.12 -18.25 23.13
CA PRO A 362 10.73 -18.22 22.69
C PRO A 362 10.57 -17.94 21.20
N LYS A 363 11.65 -17.70 20.45
CA LYS A 363 11.56 -17.29 19.06
C LYS A 363 11.09 -18.43 18.16
N VAL A 364 9.92 -18.27 17.54
CA VAL A 364 9.19 -19.36 16.87
C VAL A 364 10.02 -20.00 15.77
N ILE A 365 10.57 -19.18 14.87
CA ILE A 365 11.31 -19.64 13.69
C ILE A 365 12.68 -20.26 14.04
N GLU A 366 13.14 -20.18 15.29
CA GLU A 366 14.36 -20.85 15.75
C GLU A 366 14.06 -22.18 16.45
N VAL A 367 12.91 -22.30 17.09
CA VAL A 367 12.53 -23.50 17.87
C VAL A 367 11.77 -24.50 17.02
N CYS A 368 10.80 -24.04 16.23
CA CYS A 368 9.85 -24.92 15.57
C CYS A 368 10.38 -25.64 14.31
N PRO A 369 11.35 -25.11 13.54
CA PRO A 369 11.97 -25.84 12.44
C PRO A 369 12.92 -26.99 12.87
N ASP A 370 12.58 -27.75 13.92
CA ASP A 370 13.38 -28.87 14.44
C ASP A 370 12.61 -30.20 14.34
N SER A 371 13.08 -31.10 13.47
CA SER A 371 12.49 -32.42 13.28
C SER A 371 12.52 -33.27 14.55
N ARG A 372 13.52 -33.08 15.42
CA ARG A 372 13.63 -33.83 16.69
C ARG A 372 12.58 -33.36 17.69
N LEU A 373 12.25 -32.07 17.67
CA LEU A 373 11.17 -31.53 18.47
C LEU A 373 9.82 -32.08 17.99
N LEU A 374 9.60 -32.13 16.67
CA LEU A 374 8.41 -32.73 16.08
C LEU A 374 8.21 -34.17 16.53
N GLU A 375 9.25 -35.01 16.42
CA GLU A 375 9.19 -36.42 16.85
C GLU A 375 8.87 -36.57 18.35
N LYS A 376 9.47 -35.71 19.20
CA LYS A 376 9.17 -35.71 20.64
C LYS A 376 7.72 -35.37 20.92
N LEU A 377 7.17 -34.34 20.27
CA LEU A 377 5.79 -33.90 20.46
C LEU A 377 4.80 -34.97 19.96
N LYS A 378 5.05 -35.56 18.78
CA LYS A 378 4.28 -36.71 18.28
C LYS A 378 4.30 -37.86 19.27
N LYS A 379 5.47 -38.17 19.84
CA LYS A 379 5.56 -39.23 20.85
C LYS A 379 4.79 -38.91 22.13
N CYS A 380 4.81 -37.66 22.57
CA CYS A 380 3.98 -37.20 23.69
C CYS A 380 2.49 -37.36 23.38
N ASN A 381 2.04 -36.98 22.19
CA ASN A 381 0.65 -37.14 21.75
C ASN A 381 0.20 -38.61 21.73
N GLU A 382 1.03 -39.52 21.20
CA GLU A 382 0.74 -40.97 21.25
C GLU A 382 0.59 -41.49 22.69
N LEU A 383 1.43 -41.02 23.61
CA LEU A 383 1.35 -41.41 25.02
C LEU A 383 0.08 -40.85 25.68
N LEU A 384 -0.25 -39.59 25.40
CA LEU A 384 -1.46 -38.92 25.91
C LEU A 384 -2.74 -39.62 25.41
N GLU A 385 -2.79 -40.02 24.14
CA GLU A 385 -3.92 -40.77 23.59
C GLU A 385 -4.11 -42.12 24.29
N GLN A 386 -3.03 -42.86 24.53
CA GLN A 386 -3.08 -44.13 25.26
C GLN A 386 -3.56 -43.94 26.70
N VAL A 387 -3.11 -42.88 27.36
CA VAL A 387 -3.55 -42.52 28.72
C VAL A 387 -5.02 -42.14 28.74
N GLN A 388 -5.48 -41.32 27.79
CA GLN A 388 -6.87 -40.90 27.68
C GLN A 388 -7.80 -42.08 27.38
N LYS A 389 -7.37 -43.02 26.54
CA LYS A 389 -8.11 -44.25 26.26
C LYS A 389 -8.24 -45.11 27.52
N GLY A 390 -7.14 -45.40 28.22
CA GLY A 390 -7.18 -46.18 29.46
C GLY A 390 -8.03 -45.53 30.56
N LEU A 391 -7.95 -44.20 30.69
CA LEU A 391 -8.80 -43.44 31.60
C LEU A 391 -10.29 -43.57 31.22
N SER A 392 -10.62 -43.48 29.93
CA SER A 392 -12.01 -43.61 29.46
C SER A 392 -12.59 -44.99 29.76
N GLU A 393 -11.84 -46.06 29.46
CA GLU A 393 -12.22 -47.45 29.76
C GLU A 393 -12.45 -47.67 31.26
N TYR A 394 -11.60 -47.07 32.10
CA TYR A 394 -11.75 -47.11 33.55
C TYR A 394 -13.02 -46.40 34.04
N LEU A 395 -13.27 -45.18 33.53
CA LEU A 395 -14.45 -44.41 33.88
C LEU A 395 -15.75 -45.11 33.45
N GLU A 396 -15.76 -45.76 32.28
CA GLU A 396 -16.90 -46.57 31.82
C GLU A 396 -17.15 -47.78 32.72
N THR A 397 -16.09 -48.49 33.12
CA THR A 397 -16.19 -49.63 34.05
C THR A 397 -16.74 -49.20 35.41
N LYS A 398 -16.27 -48.07 35.95
CA LYS A 398 -16.81 -47.50 37.18
C LYS A 398 -18.26 -47.03 37.04
N ARG A 399 -18.63 -46.40 35.90
CA ARG A 399 -20.01 -46.00 35.62
C ARG A 399 -20.96 -47.19 35.55
N GLY A 400 -20.53 -48.30 34.97
CA GLY A 400 -21.30 -49.56 34.97
C GLY A 400 -21.45 -50.19 36.35
N SER A 401 -20.49 -49.94 37.26
CA SER A 401 -20.51 -50.43 38.64
C SER A 401 -21.39 -49.59 39.58
N PHE A 402 -21.78 -48.38 39.16
CA PHE A 402 -22.68 -47.48 39.91
C PHE A 402 -23.80 -46.95 38.99
N PRO A 403 -24.79 -47.78 38.60
CA PRO A 403 -25.96 -47.31 37.85
C PRO A 403 -26.77 -46.35 38.73
N ARG A 404 -27.15 -45.19 38.19
CA ARG A 404 -28.00 -44.22 38.88
C ARG A 404 -29.44 -44.69 39.01
#